data_AF-A0A2T6G710-F1
#
_entry.id   AF-A0A2T6G710-F1
#
_cell.length_a   1.000
_cell.length_b   1.000
_cell.length_c   1.000
_cell.angle_alpha   90.00
_cell.angle_beta   90.00
_cell.angle_gamma   90.00
#
_symmetry.space_group_name_H-M   'P 1'
#
loop_
_entity.id
_entity.type
_entity.pdbx_description
1 polymer ?
#
loop_
_entity_poly.entity_id
_entity_poly.type
_entity_poly.pdbx_seq_one_letter_code
_entity_poly.pdbx_strand_id
1 'polypeptide(L)'
;MFHFFKQAKKTNPTLEEQIHALLGLGITFTDDAGTLINNLLVHFDRESYEEDPFYLLLTITGADLLDENENEIRMSYDVWCFDAECIEDENIYTMLLRHFVNLAKGEFPLENIESNLDFDEQEAEISFDLDGRHYNWILEMNDDWVNIDLFKKLGKLALRRNRDKQYIYFNDGQNLTFMYCDKIVLKKLNELTDKKFVSLA
;
A
#
# COMPACT_ATOMS: atom_id res chain seq x y z
N MET A 1 -6.27 -42.05 -29.03
CA MET A 1 -6.91 -41.95 -27.71
C MET A 1 -6.23 -40.80 -26.96
N PHE A 2 -6.72 -39.58 -27.16
CA PHE A 2 -6.15 -38.39 -26.50
C PHE A 2 -6.94 -38.13 -25.22
N HIS A 3 -6.31 -38.35 -24.07
CA HIS A 3 -6.85 -37.93 -22.78
C HIS A 3 -6.68 -36.42 -22.68
N PHE A 4 -7.78 -35.69 -22.88
CA PHE A 4 -7.87 -34.29 -22.48
C PHE A 4 -7.97 -34.25 -20.95
N PHE A 5 -6.88 -33.85 -20.28
CA PHE A 5 -6.98 -33.40 -18.90
C PHE A 5 -7.83 -32.13 -18.90
N LYS A 6 -9.08 -32.23 -18.41
CA LYS A 6 -9.83 -31.06 -17.96
C LYS A 6 -9.06 -30.49 -16.78
N GLN A 7 -8.31 -29.42 -17.01
CA GLN A 7 -7.78 -28.60 -15.94
C GLN A 7 -9.00 -28.07 -15.17
N ALA A 8 -9.18 -28.52 -13.93
CA ALA A 8 -10.23 -27.98 -13.08
C ALA A 8 -10.00 -26.47 -13.01
N LYS A 9 -11.02 -25.68 -13.34
CA LYS A 9 -11.00 -24.23 -13.16
C LYS A 9 -10.71 -24.02 -11.67
N LYS A 10 -9.54 -23.49 -11.33
CA LYS A 10 -9.20 -23.16 -9.94
C LYS A 10 -10.27 -22.16 -9.51
N THR A 11 -11.11 -22.56 -8.55
CA THR A 11 -12.10 -21.65 -7.97
C THR A 11 -11.34 -20.55 -7.25
N ASN A 12 -11.77 -19.29 -7.41
CA ASN A 12 -11.19 -18.20 -6.66
C ASN A 12 -11.43 -18.43 -5.16
N PRO A 13 -10.51 -17.99 -4.28
CA PRO A 13 -10.65 -18.17 -2.84
C PRO A 13 -11.79 -17.33 -2.28
N THR A 14 -12.51 -17.84 -1.29
CA THR A 14 -13.54 -17.05 -0.59
C THR A 14 -12.92 -15.88 0.17
N LEU A 15 -13.72 -14.87 0.53
CA LEU A 15 -13.24 -13.74 1.34
C LEU A 15 -12.55 -14.18 2.64
N GLU A 16 -13.09 -15.19 3.34
CA GLU A 16 -12.47 -15.75 4.56
C GLU A 16 -11.13 -16.44 4.27
N GLU A 17 -11.04 -17.20 3.18
CA GLU A 17 -9.79 -17.84 2.77
C GLU A 17 -8.73 -16.81 2.43
N GLN A 18 -9.12 -15.68 1.81
CA GLN A 18 -8.22 -14.56 1.54
C GLN A 18 -7.71 -13.93 2.84
N ILE A 19 -8.59 -13.58 3.77
CA ILE A 19 -8.22 -13.04 5.09
C ILE A 19 -7.27 -13.99 5.83
N HIS A 20 -7.60 -15.29 5.85
CA HIS A 20 -6.77 -16.29 6.53
C HIS A 20 -5.39 -16.46 5.86
N ALA A 21 -5.32 -16.39 4.54
CA ALA A 21 -4.05 -16.42 3.82
C ALA A 21 -3.20 -15.18 4.11
N LEU A 22 -3.78 -13.97 4.16
CA LEU A 22 -3.06 -12.74 4.51
C LEU A 22 -2.54 -12.77 5.96
N LEU A 23 -3.35 -13.25 6.92
CA LEU A 23 -2.90 -13.49 8.30
C LEU A 23 -1.72 -14.46 8.35
N GLY A 24 -1.76 -15.53 7.54
CA GLY A 24 -0.66 -16.49 7.40
C GLY A 24 0.63 -15.90 6.78
N LEU A 25 0.54 -14.74 6.13
CA LEU A 25 1.68 -13.96 5.64
C LEU A 25 2.16 -12.90 6.64
N GLY A 26 1.48 -12.77 7.78
CA GLY A 26 1.80 -11.78 8.81
C GLY A 26 1.16 -10.41 8.58
N ILE A 27 0.21 -10.30 7.66
CA ILE A 27 -0.60 -9.09 7.44
C ILE A 27 -1.72 -9.10 8.46
N THR A 28 -1.78 -8.08 9.30
CA THR A 28 -2.71 -8.00 10.44
C THR A 28 -3.84 -7.01 10.18
N PHE A 29 -4.95 -7.23 10.87
CA PHE A 29 -6.13 -6.38 10.80
C PHE A 29 -6.42 -5.80 12.19
N THR A 30 -7.08 -4.64 12.20
CA THR A 30 -7.41 -3.91 13.44
C THR A 30 -8.53 -4.59 14.22
N ASP A 31 -9.48 -5.19 13.50
CA ASP A 31 -10.64 -5.87 14.06
C ASP A 31 -10.53 -7.40 13.99
N ASP A 32 -11.41 -8.10 14.74
CA ASP A 32 -11.61 -9.54 14.58
C ASP A 32 -12.24 -9.87 13.21
N ALA A 33 -12.13 -11.13 12.78
CA ALA A 33 -12.55 -11.55 11.45
C ALA A 33 -14.05 -11.28 11.16
N GLY A 34 -14.94 -11.38 12.14
CA GLY A 34 -16.37 -11.14 11.94
C GLY A 34 -16.65 -9.66 11.69
N THR A 35 -16.07 -8.79 12.53
CA THR A 35 -16.18 -7.34 12.41
C THR A 35 -15.52 -6.84 11.12
N LEU A 36 -14.32 -7.34 10.79
CA LEU A 36 -13.63 -7.04 9.54
C LEU A 36 -14.49 -7.38 8.31
N ILE A 37 -15.09 -8.57 8.26
CA ILE A 37 -15.96 -8.98 7.15
C ILE A 37 -17.17 -8.05 7.04
N ASN A 38 -17.82 -7.71 8.15
CA ASN A 38 -18.96 -6.80 8.13
C ASN A 38 -18.56 -5.43 7.57
N ASN A 39 -17.42 -4.89 7.99
CA ASN A 39 -16.91 -3.61 7.50
C ASN A 39 -16.59 -3.68 6.00
N LEU A 40 -15.93 -4.75 5.53
CA LEU A 40 -15.65 -4.96 4.11
C LEU A 40 -16.93 -5.03 3.26
N LEU A 41 -17.98 -5.65 3.80
CA LEU A 41 -19.26 -5.81 3.11
C LEU A 41 -20.12 -4.55 3.06
N VAL A 42 -19.74 -3.48 3.76
CA VAL A 42 -20.32 -2.14 3.58
C VAL A 42 -19.89 -1.54 2.22
N HIS A 43 -18.69 -1.89 1.75
CA HIS A 43 -18.10 -1.30 0.54
C HIS A 43 -18.39 -2.11 -0.73
N PHE A 44 -18.24 -3.43 -0.65
CA PHE A 44 -18.43 -4.32 -1.80
C PHE A 44 -19.12 -5.61 -1.35
N ASP A 45 -19.89 -6.22 -2.25
CA ASP A 45 -20.41 -7.54 -1.98
C ASP A 45 -19.30 -8.60 -1.96
N ARG A 46 -19.64 -9.76 -1.42
CA ARG A 46 -18.72 -10.89 -1.30
C ARG A 46 -18.20 -11.35 -2.66
N GLU A 47 -19.06 -11.39 -3.67
CA GLU A 47 -18.69 -11.84 -5.02
C GLU A 47 -17.59 -10.96 -5.61
N SER A 48 -17.65 -9.64 -5.41
CA SER A 48 -16.61 -8.71 -5.85
C SER A 48 -15.22 -9.06 -5.30
N TYR A 49 -15.12 -9.40 -4.01
CA TYR A 49 -13.86 -9.84 -3.40
C TYR A 49 -13.40 -11.19 -3.92
N GLU A 50 -14.32 -12.07 -4.29
CA GLU A 50 -14.00 -13.39 -4.84
C GLU A 50 -13.66 -13.33 -6.33
N GLU A 51 -14.15 -12.33 -7.07
CA GLU A 51 -13.79 -12.08 -8.47
C GLU A 51 -12.41 -11.45 -8.63
N ASP A 52 -12.00 -10.57 -7.71
CA ASP A 52 -10.69 -9.91 -7.70
C ASP A 52 -9.92 -10.18 -6.39
N PRO A 53 -9.52 -11.45 -6.16
CA PRO A 53 -9.03 -11.90 -4.87
C PRO A 53 -7.72 -11.23 -4.47
N PHE A 54 -7.59 -10.96 -3.17
CA PHE A 54 -6.50 -10.25 -2.50
C PHE A 54 -6.34 -8.80 -2.90
N TYR A 55 -6.51 -8.45 -4.16
CA TYR A 55 -6.36 -7.10 -4.63
C TYR A 55 -7.41 -6.19 -4.02
N LEU A 56 -8.70 -6.47 -4.22
CA LEU A 56 -9.77 -5.60 -3.70
C LEU A 56 -9.72 -5.56 -2.17
N LEU A 57 -9.44 -6.71 -1.54
CA LEU A 57 -9.26 -6.80 -0.10
C LEU A 57 -8.12 -5.90 0.40
N LEU A 58 -6.94 -5.92 -0.23
CA LEU A 58 -5.80 -5.09 0.18
C LEU A 58 -6.04 -3.61 -0.09
N THR A 59 -6.68 -3.27 -1.22
CA THR A 59 -7.08 -1.89 -1.53
C THR A 59 -8.00 -1.33 -0.45
N ILE A 60 -9.10 -2.03 -0.13
CA ILE A 60 -10.07 -1.54 0.86
C ILE A 60 -9.52 -1.56 2.27
N THR A 61 -8.75 -2.59 2.65
CA THR A 61 -8.20 -2.64 4.02
C THR A 61 -7.09 -1.61 4.27
N GLY A 62 -6.39 -1.20 3.20
CA GLY A 62 -5.37 -0.16 3.26
C GLY A 62 -5.88 1.26 3.03
N ALA A 63 -7.12 1.44 2.57
CA ALA A 63 -7.68 2.75 2.26
C ALA A 63 -7.95 3.60 3.50
N ASP A 64 -7.92 4.92 3.32
CA ASP A 64 -8.35 5.91 4.31
C ASP A 64 -9.87 6.06 4.19
N LEU A 65 -10.60 5.23 4.94
CA LEU A 65 -12.06 5.20 4.90
C LEU A 65 -12.64 6.02 6.04
N LEU A 66 -13.86 6.51 5.87
CA LEU A 66 -14.60 7.21 6.91
C LEU A 66 -15.90 6.46 7.23
N ASP A 67 -16.26 6.42 8.52
CA ASP A 67 -17.59 5.97 8.94
C ASP A 67 -18.65 7.05 8.70
N GLU A 68 -19.92 6.74 9.02
CA GLU A 68 -21.04 7.69 8.88
C GLU A 68 -20.92 8.97 9.73
N ASN A 69 -20.01 8.99 10.71
CA ASN A 69 -19.74 10.10 11.60
C ASN A 69 -18.40 10.79 11.27
N GLU A 70 -17.83 10.52 10.09
CA GLU A 70 -16.54 11.06 9.62
C GLU A 70 -15.33 10.62 10.48
N ASN A 71 -15.43 9.51 11.21
CA ASN A 71 -14.28 8.92 11.90
C ASN A 71 -13.45 8.08 10.93
N GLU A 72 -12.11 8.17 11.02
CA GLU A 72 -11.21 7.31 10.24
C GLU A 72 -11.41 5.82 10.60
N ILE A 73 -11.72 5.02 9.58
CA ILE A 73 -11.69 3.57 9.64
C ILE A 73 -10.41 3.10 8.97
N ARG A 74 -9.49 2.57 9.77
CA ARG A 74 -8.33 1.81 9.28
C ARG A 74 -8.53 0.34 9.58
N MET A 75 -8.58 -0.50 8.54
CA MET A 75 -8.74 -1.96 8.73
C MET A 75 -7.41 -2.70 8.83
N SER A 76 -6.31 -2.14 8.31
CA SER A 76 -4.96 -2.68 8.46
C SER A 76 -3.92 -1.56 8.55
N TYR A 77 -2.93 -1.72 9.43
CA TYR A 77 -1.73 -0.86 9.45
C TYR A 77 -0.54 -1.47 8.68
N ASP A 78 -0.73 -2.65 8.06
CA ASP A 78 0.28 -3.32 7.24
C ASP A 78 0.18 -2.99 5.75
N VAL A 79 -0.91 -2.31 5.38
CA VAL A 79 -1.26 -1.95 4.01
C VAL A 79 -1.70 -0.49 4.01
N TRP A 80 -1.27 0.26 3.01
CA TRP A 80 -1.73 1.63 2.81
C TRP A 80 -2.09 1.82 1.35
N CYS A 81 -3.31 2.26 1.09
CA CYS A 81 -3.84 2.53 -0.23
C CYS A 81 -4.38 3.95 -0.29
N PHE A 82 -4.06 4.67 -1.35
CA PHE A 82 -4.57 6.02 -1.59
C PHE A 82 -4.68 6.30 -3.09
N ASP A 83 -5.52 7.27 -3.43
CA ASP A 83 -5.64 7.79 -4.79
C ASP A 83 -4.35 8.53 -5.17
N ALA A 84 -3.79 8.25 -6.35
CA ALA A 84 -2.59 8.93 -6.83
C ALA A 84 -2.87 10.40 -7.21
N GLU A 85 -4.11 10.76 -7.54
CA GLU A 85 -4.59 12.14 -7.77
C GLU A 85 -4.87 12.87 -6.43
N CYS A 86 -3.86 13.00 -5.57
CA CYS A 86 -4.04 13.49 -4.20
C CYS A 86 -3.29 14.80 -3.87
N ILE A 87 -2.62 15.44 -4.82
CA ILE A 87 -1.81 16.64 -4.56
C ILE A 87 -2.70 17.88 -4.57
N GLU A 88 -3.39 18.10 -3.45
CA GLU A 88 -4.36 19.20 -3.27
C GLU A 88 -4.06 20.13 -2.06
N ASP A 89 -3.14 19.75 -1.17
CA ASP A 89 -2.78 20.50 0.05
C ASP A 89 -1.26 20.73 0.15
N GLU A 90 -0.86 21.86 0.74
CA GLU A 90 0.54 22.25 0.93
C GLU A 90 1.36 21.23 1.77
N ASN A 91 0.72 20.43 2.62
CA ASN A 91 1.36 19.46 3.51
C ASN A 91 1.21 18.01 3.03
N ILE A 92 0.64 17.78 1.85
CA ILE A 92 0.31 16.43 1.38
C ILE A 92 1.53 15.51 1.39
N TYR A 93 2.68 15.94 0.88
CA TYR A 93 3.89 15.12 0.86
C TYR A 93 4.39 14.78 2.26
N THR A 94 4.26 15.70 3.22
CA THR A 94 4.56 15.42 4.62
C THR A 94 3.65 14.32 5.17
N MET A 95 2.35 14.35 4.86
CA MET A 95 1.41 13.28 5.24
C MET A 95 1.75 11.94 4.58
N LEU A 96 1.95 11.93 3.26
CA LEU A 96 2.31 10.72 2.50
C LEU A 96 3.56 10.05 3.06
N LEU A 97 4.60 10.83 3.39
CA LEU A 97 5.83 10.28 3.99
C LEU A 97 5.59 9.69 5.39
N ARG A 98 4.69 10.28 6.19
CA ARG A 98 4.33 9.72 7.51
C ARG A 98 3.62 8.37 7.37
N HIS A 99 2.68 8.23 6.44
CA HIS A 99 2.06 6.92 6.16
C HIS A 99 3.10 5.90 5.69
N PHE A 100 4.01 6.31 4.82
CA PHE A 100 5.10 5.46 4.35
C PHE A 100 6.01 4.99 5.49
N VAL A 101 6.35 5.86 6.44
CA VAL A 101 7.11 5.51 7.66
C VAL A 101 6.34 4.54 8.55
N ASN A 102 5.04 4.77 8.74
CA ASN A 102 4.19 3.94 9.60
C ASN A 102 4.16 2.47 9.15
N LEU A 103 4.13 2.22 7.83
CA LEU A 103 4.20 0.86 7.27
C LEU A 103 5.44 0.09 7.75
N ALA A 104 6.58 0.77 7.96
CA ALA A 104 7.82 0.13 8.39
C ALA A 104 7.91 -0.10 9.90
N LYS A 105 6.91 0.30 10.69
CA LYS A 105 6.81 0.02 12.14
C LYS A 105 8.12 0.34 12.91
N GLY A 106 8.74 1.47 12.57
CA GLY A 106 9.98 1.96 13.19
C GLY A 106 11.27 1.47 12.55
N GLU A 107 11.22 0.57 11.56
CA GLU A 107 12.43 0.10 10.85
C GLU A 107 12.98 1.15 9.86
N PHE A 108 12.14 2.09 9.43
CA PHE A 108 12.50 3.20 8.54
C PHE A 108 12.05 4.56 9.14
N PRO A 109 12.76 5.05 10.18
CA PRO A 109 12.34 6.24 10.92
C PRO A 109 12.83 7.51 10.23
N LEU A 110 12.03 8.05 9.31
CA LEU A 110 12.27 9.42 8.83
C LEU A 110 11.86 10.40 9.93
N GLU A 111 12.72 11.36 10.23
CA GLU A 111 12.53 12.41 11.23
C GLU A 111 12.45 13.77 10.54
N ASN A 112 11.92 14.80 11.22
CA ASN A 112 11.88 16.18 10.74
C ASN A 112 11.37 16.32 9.29
N ILE A 113 10.29 15.59 8.97
CA ILE A 113 9.69 15.56 7.64
C ILE A 113 8.96 16.87 7.39
N GLU A 114 9.36 17.59 6.34
CA GLU A 114 8.76 18.84 5.90
C GLU A 114 8.60 18.84 4.37
N SER A 115 7.55 19.49 3.88
CA SER A 115 7.30 19.70 2.45
C SER A 115 6.85 21.13 2.19
N ASN A 116 7.29 21.70 1.08
CA ASN A 116 6.83 22.98 0.56
C ASN A 116 6.50 22.83 -0.92
N LEU A 117 5.30 23.25 -1.34
CA LEU A 117 4.80 23.10 -2.70
C LEU A 117 4.71 24.47 -3.36
N ASP A 118 5.24 24.56 -4.57
CA ASP A 118 5.08 25.70 -5.46
C ASP A 118 4.22 25.26 -6.66
N PHE A 119 2.92 25.61 -6.60
CA PHE A 119 1.97 25.27 -7.65
C PHE A 119 2.17 26.08 -8.94
N ASP A 120 2.82 27.25 -8.85
CA ASP A 120 3.09 28.10 -10.02
C ASP A 120 4.25 27.52 -10.84
N GLU A 121 5.33 27.08 -10.16
CA GLU A 121 6.49 26.44 -10.79
C GLU A 121 6.34 24.92 -10.97
N GLN A 122 5.26 24.32 -10.43
CA GLN A 122 5.02 22.87 -10.38
C GLN A 122 6.19 22.10 -9.75
N GLU A 123 6.69 22.59 -8.62
CA GLU A 123 7.79 21.96 -7.87
C GLU A 123 7.40 21.71 -6.42
N ALA A 124 7.87 20.57 -5.88
CA ALA A 124 7.77 20.26 -4.45
C ALA A 124 9.17 20.06 -3.86
N GLU A 125 9.49 20.82 -2.83
CA GLU A 125 10.67 20.63 -1.99
C GLU A 125 10.29 19.75 -0.80
N ILE A 126 11.01 18.64 -0.61
CA ILE A 126 10.77 17.68 0.47
C ILE A 126 12.07 17.48 1.22
N SER A 127 12.03 17.70 2.53
CA SER A 127 13.17 17.48 3.41
C SER A 127 12.85 16.57 4.58
N PHE A 128 13.85 15.83 5.04
CA PHE A 128 13.75 14.92 6.18
C PHE A 128 15.14 14.51 6.66
N ASP A 129 15.21 13.98 7.88
CA ASP A 129 16.40 13.37 8.44
C ASP A 129 16.27 11.84 8.48
N LEU A 130 17.35 11.14 8.16
CA LEU A 130 17.45 9.69 8.31
C LEU A 130 18.88 9.33 8.74
N ASP A 131 19.01 8.64 9.87
CA ASP A 131 20.30 8.19 10.42
C ASP A 131 21.31 9.34 10.61
N GLY A 132 20.82 10.48 11.11
CA GLY A 132 21.63 11.69 11.34
C GLY A 132 22.10 12.38 10.07
N ARG A 133 21.51 12.06 8.91
CA ARG A 133 21.75 12.74 7.64
C ARG A 133 20.50 13.48 7.20
N HIS A 134 20.67 14.75 6.85
CA HIS A 134 19.64 15.55 6.25
C HIS A 134 19.55 15.30 4.74
N TYR A 135 18.34 15.10 4.26
CA TYR A 135 17.99 14.97 2.85
C TYR A 135 17.09 16.14 2.47
N ASN A 136 17.35 16.71 1.29
CA ASN A 136 16.49 17.69 0.66
C ASN A 136 16.37 17.34 -0.83
N TRP A 137 15.15 17.11 -1.30
CA TRP A 137 14.83 16.70 -2.66
C TRP A 137 13.82 17.66 -3.27
N ILE A 138 14.10 18.07 -4.50
CA ILE A 138 13.13 18.74 -5.36
C ILE A 138 12.50 17.69 -6.27
N LEU A 139 11.18 17.75 -6.41
CA LEU A 139 10.38 16.93 -7.29
C LEU A 139 9.59 17.82 -8.24
N GLU A 140 9.56 17.43 -9.51
CA GLU A 140 8.58 17.96 -10.45
C GLU A 140 7.20 17.41 -10.09
N MET A 141 6.22 18.30 -9.94
CA MET A 141 4.80 18.00 -9.78
C MET A 141 4.17 17.77 -11.16
N ASN A 142 3.19 16.88 -11.21
CA ASN A 142 2.41 16.61 -12.42
C ASN A 142 0.94 16.81 -12.09
N ASP A 143 0.50 18.06 -12.14
CA ASP A 143 -0.82 18.49 -11.70
C ASP A 143 -1.10 17.99 -10.26
N ASP A 144 -2.21 17.27 -10.06
CA ASP A 144 -2.63 16.67 -8.80
C ASP A 144 -2.08 15.25 -8.57
N TRP A 145 -1.23 14.73 -9.46
CA TRP A 145 -0.69 13.37 -9.35
C TRP A 145 0.58 13.30 -8.52
N VAL A 146 0.63 12.32 -7.61
CA VAL A 146 1.82 12.03 -6.82
C VAL A 146 2.96 11.50 -7.68
N ASN A 147 4.18 12.00 -7.45
CA ASN A 147 5.36 11.52 -8.15
C ASN A 147 5.88 10.20 -7.54
N ILE A 148 5.63 9.06 -8.21
CA ILE A 148 6.05 7.73 -7.75
C ILE A 148 7.57 7.59 -7.53
N ASP A 149 8.39 8.42 -8.18
CA ASP A 149 9.85 8.36 -8.03
C ASP A 149 10.29 8.80 -6.63
N LEU A 150 9.49 9.59 -5.90
CA LEU A 150 9.69 9.86 -4.48
C LEU A 150 9.73 8.55 -3.68
N PHE A 151 8.70 7.72 -3.82
CA PHE A 151 8.61 6.45 -3.11
C PHE A 151 9.70 5.47 -3.55
N LYS A 152 10.11 5.47 -4.82
CA LYS A 152 11.27 4.67 -5.27
C LYS A 152 12.58 5.13 -4.62
N LYS A 153 12.81 6.43 -4.48
CA LYS A 153 13.98 6.98 -3.77
C LYS A 153 13.96 6.54 -2.30
N LEU A 154 12.82 6.62 -1.63
CA LEU A 154 12.63 6.17 -0.24
C LEU A 154 12.83 4.64 -0.10
N GLY A 155 12.24 3.85 -1.00
CA GLY A 155 12.41 2.40 -1.02
C GLY A 155 13.88 1.96 -1.15
N LYS A 156 14.67 2.68 -1.96
CA LYS A 156 16.12 2.45 -2.08
C LYS A 156 16.87 2.79 -0.78
N LEU A 157 16.47 3.84 -0.06
CA LEU A 157 17.04 4.15 1.26
C LEU A 157 16.70 3.05 2.28
N ALA A 158 15.44 2.62 2.31
CA ALA A 158 14.98 1.56 3.22
C ALA A 158 15.71 0.22 2.95
N LEU A 159 15.86 -0.20 1.69
CA LEU A 159 16.56 -1.43 1.33
C LEU A 159 18.06 -1.39 1.69
N ARG A 160 18.68 -0.20 1.63
CA ARG A 160 20.08 -0.04 2.06
C ARG A 160 20.24 -0.22 3.56
N ARG A 161 19.24 0.19 4.35
CA ARG A 161 19.21 0.10 5.80
C ARG A 161 18.90 -1.33 6.27
N ASN A 162 17.90 -1.97 5.68
CA ASN A 162 17.53 -3.35 5.95
C ASN A 162 17.42 -4.12 4.62
N ARG A 163 18.29 -5.11 4.40
CA ARG A 163 18.34 -5.89 3.14
C ARG A 163 17.33 -7.02 3.06
N ASP A 164 16.72 -7.36 4.19
CA ASP A 164 15.78 -8.48 4.32
C ASP A 164 14.34 -8.03 4.06
N LYS A 165 14.03 -6.77 4.40
CA LYS A 165 12.75 -6.12 4.13
C LYS A 165 12.82 -5.08 3.04
N GLN A 166 11.67 -4.83 2.42
CA GLN A 166 11.53 -3.86 1.34
C GLN A 166 10.10 -3.32 1.29
N TYR A 167 9.97 -2.11 0.77
CA TYR A 167 8.67 -1.62 0.34
C TYR A 167 8.30 -2.25 -1.00
N ILE A 168 7.06 -2.71 -1.07
CA ILE A 168 6.45 -3.22 -2.28
C ILE A 168 5.20 -2.41 -2.57
N TYR A 169 4.81 -2.37 -3.84
CA TYR A 169 3.57 -1.71 -4.24
C TYR A 169 2.95 -2.39 -5.45
N PHE A 170 1.66 -2.14 -5.66
CA PHE A 170 1.07 -2.18 -6.99
C PHE A 170 0.42 -0.83 -7.30
N ASN A 171 0.22 -0.60 -8.58
CA ASN A 171 -0.47 0.56 -9.13
C ASN A 171 -1.53 0.03 -10.09
N ASP A 172 -2.77 0.46 -9.92
CA ASP A 172 -3.89 0.05 -10.77
C ASP A 172 -4.30 1.08 -11.84
N GLY A 173 -3.58 2.19 -11.90
CA GLY A 173 -3.87 3.32 -12.77
C GLY A 173 -4.43 4.52 -12.01
N GLN A 174 -5.15 4.29 -10.91
CA GLN A 174 -5.70 5.33 -10.04
C GLN A 174 -5.05 5.30 -8.67
N ASN A 175 -5.05 4.14 -8.02
CA ASN A 175 -4.58 3.97 -6.65
C ASN A 175 -3.18 3.39 -6.61
N LEU A 176 -2.46 3.77 -5.57
CA LEU A 176 -1.23 3.13 -5.15
C LEU A 176 -1.47 2.38 -3.84
N THR A 177 -1.15 1.09 -3.82
CA THR A 177 -1.18 0.28 -2.59
C THR A 177 0.22 -0.15 -2.21
N PHE A 178 0.65 0.20 -1.00
CA PHE A 178 1.98 -0.03 -0.45
C PHE A 178 1.96 -0.99 0.73
N MET A 179 3.05 -1.74 0.88
CA MET A 179 3.34 -2.58 2.05
C MET A 179 4.84 -2.60 2.32
N TYR A 180 5.24 -2.93 3.56
CA TYR A 180 6.64 -3.16 3.93
C TYR A 180 6.82 -4.59 4.46
N CYS A 181 7.53 -5.44 3.73
CA CYS A 181 7.60 -6.86 4.04
C CYS A 181 8.91 -7.54 3.63
N ASP A 182 9.09 -8.79 4.08
CA ASP A 182 10.20 -9.63 3.65
C ASP A 182 10.04 -10.06 2.18
N LYS A 183 11.16 -10.40 1.52
CA LYS A 183 11.15 -10.92 0.13
C LYS A 183 10.31 -12.19 -0.04
N ILE A 184 10.23 -13.03 1.00
CA ILE A 184 9.44 -14.26 1.00
C ILE A 184 7.94 -13.92 0.98
N VAL A 185 7.52 -12.89 1.73
CA VAL A 185 6.12 -12.43 1.74
C VAL A 185 5.72 -11.92 0.36
N LEU A 186 6.54 -11.07 -0.27
CA LEU A 186 6.31 -10.61 -1.65
C LEU A 186 6.14 -11.79 -2.62
N LYS A 187 7.04 -12.78 -2.55
CA LYS A 187 6.96 -13.94 -3.43
C LYS A 187 5.64 -14.69 -3.26
N LYS A 188 5.24 -14.98 -2.02
CA LYS A 188 3.99 -15.69 -1.72
C LYS A 188 2.77 -14.87 -2.12
N LEU A 189 2.78 -13.55 -1.89
CA LEU A 189 1.70 -12.66 -2.29
C LEU A 189 1.49 -12.70 -3.81
N ASN A 190 2.57 -12.62 -4.59
CA ASN A 190 2.52 -12.76 -6.05
C ASN A 190 2.18 -14.17 -6.56
N GLU A 191 2.16 -15.20 -5.71
CA GLU A 191 1.64 -16.53 -6.03
C GLU A 191 0.12 -16.63 -5.77
N LEU A 192 -0.43 -15.72 -4.95
CA LEU A 192 -1.85 -15.68 -4.57
C LEU A 192 -2.70 -14.81 -5.52
N THR A 193 -2.11 -13.78 -6.12
CA THR A 193 -2.81 -12.86 -7.03
C THR A 193 -2.15 -12.78 -8.40
N ASP A 194 -2.96 -12.55 -9.43
CA ASP A 194 -2.50 -12.31 -10.79
C ASP A 194 -1.97 -10.87 -10.97
N LYS A 195 -2.35 -9.95 -10.08
CA LYS A 195 -1.87 -8.56 -10.05
C LYS A 195 -0.60 -8.50 -9.21
N LYS A 196 0.55 -8.31 -9.88
CA LYS A 196 1.85 -8.43 -9.23
C LYS A 196 2.24 -7.17 -8.49
N PHE A 197 2.58 -7.35 -7.22
CA PHE A 197 3.37 -6.40 -6.47
C PHE A 197 4.79 -6.36 -7.00
N VAL A 198 5.36 -5.17 -7.04
CA VAL A 198 6.74 -4.91 -7.44
C VAL A 198 7.49 -4.24 -6.28
N SER A 199 8.79 -4.47 -6.22
CA SER A 199 9.65 -3.76 -5.26
C SER A 199 9.86 -2.32 -5.71
N LEU A 200 9.91 -1.38 -4.76
CA LEU A 200 10.25 0.02 -5.03
C LEU A 200 11.75 0.26 -5.29
N ALA A 201 12.62 -0.72 -5.00
CA ALA A 201 14.06 -0.57 -5.00
C ALA A 201 14.77 -1.35 -6.13
#